data_AF-A0A382DSN6-F1
#
_entry.id   AF-A0A382DSN6-F1
#
_cell.length_a   1.000
_cell.length_b   1.000
_cell.length_c   1.000
_cell.angle_alpha   90.00
_cell.angle_beta   90.00
_cell.angle_gamma   90.00
#
_symmetry.space_group_name_H-M   'P 1'
#
loop_
_entity.id
_entity.type
_entity.pdbx_description
1 polymer ?
#
loop_
_entity_poly.entity_id
_entity_poly.type
_entity_poly.pdbx_seq_one_letter_code
_entity_poly.pdbx_strand_id
1 'polypeptide(L)'
;MYDIIIVGGGSAGWMTASTLIKEFPDKKIALIESPDIATIGVGESTIGQIRNWANFLGIKDKSFLSHTDGTYKLSIQFTDFYKKGESFHYPFGRAITDNTREGFNDWWYKKFFHPETPYTDYADCYFP
;
A
#
# COMPACT_ATOMS: atom_id res chain seq x y z
N MET A 1 18.02 -22.38 -23.80
CA MET A 1 16.73 -21.69 -24.06
C MET A 1 16.29 -21.02 -22.76
N TYR A 2 15.47 -19.96 -22.79
CA TYR A 2 14.84 -19.40 -21.58
C TYR A 2 13.53 -20.15 -21.33
N ASP A 3 13.20 -20.40 -20.07
CA ASP A 3 11.94 -21.04 -19.67
C ASP A 3 10.81 -20.00 -19.59
N ILE A 4 11.15 -18.78 -19.14
CA ILE A 4 10.21 -17.67 -18.97
C ILE A 4 10.85 -16.40 -19.52
N ILE A 5 10.10 -15.65 -20.33
CA ILE A 5 10.49 -14.33 -20.84
C ILE A 5 9.44 -13.31 -20.38
N ILE A 6 9.89 -12.26 -19.69
CA ILE A 6 9.10 -11.12 -19.26
C ILE A 6 9.36 -9.97 -20.24
N VAL A 7 8.30 -9.33 -20.74
CA VAL A 7 8.41 -8.19 -21.67
C VAL A 7 7.92 -6.92 -20.97
N GLY A 8 8.84 -5.99 -20.74
CA GLY A 8 8.61 -4.71 -20.05
C GLY A 8 9.42 -4.59 -18.75
N GLY A 9 10.15 -3.47 -18.59
CA GLY A 9 11.05 -3.19 -17.46
C GLY A 9 10.51 -2.20 -16.42
N GLY A 10 9.18 -2.03 -16.32
CA GLY A 10 8.56 -1.24 -15.25
C GLY A 10 8.50 -2.01 -13.92
N SER A 11 7.85 -1.40 -12.90
CA SER A 11 7.62 -2.03 -11.60
C SER A 11 7.04 -3.45 -11.74
N ALA A 12 6.03 -3.62 -12.61
CA ALA A 12 5.42 -4.93 -12.86
C ALA A 12 6.43 -5.99 -13.37
N GLY A 13 7.33 -5.60 -14.29
CA GLY A 13 8.31 -6.51 -14.88
C GLY A 13 9.38 -6.94 -13.88
N TRP A 14 9.99 -5.98 -13.19
CA TRP A 14 11.04 -6.26 -12.21
C TRP A 14 10.52 -6.94 -10.94
N MET A 15 9.31 -6.61 -10.49
CA MET A 15 8.66 -7.36 -9.40
C MET A 15 8.40 -8.81 -9.80
N THR A 16 7.94 -9.04 -11.04
CA THR A 16 7.73 -10.40 -11.56
C THR A 16 9.06 -11.16 -11.65
N ALA A 17 10.10 -10.57 -12.24
CA ALA A 17 11.39 -11.21 -12.42
C ALA A 17 12.04 -11.61 -11.09
N SER A 18 12.05 -10.69 -10.12
CA SER A 18 12.60 -10.95 -8.78
C SER A 18 11.84 -12.04 -8.04
N THR A 19 10.50 -12.05 -8.11
CA THR A 19 9.67 -13.10 -7.52
C THR A 19 9.94 -14.46 -8.17
N LEU A 20 9.97 -14.54 -9.50
CA LEU A 20 10.16 -15.81 -10.20
C LEU A 20 11.56 -16.39 -10.00
N ILE A 21 12.61 -15.56 -9.98
CA ILE A 21 13.98 -16.03 -9.71
C ILE A 21 14.10 -16.59 -8.28
N LYS A 22 13.36 -16.03 -7.33
CA LYS A 22 13.33 -16.51 -5.94
C LYS A 22 12.56 -17.83 -5.80
N GLU A 23 11.41 -17.94 -6.45
CA GLU A 23 10.51 -19.10 -6.35
C GLU A 23 10.99 -20.30 -7.17
N PHE A 24 11.58 -20.05 -8.34
CA PHE A 24 11.98 -21.08 -9.30
C PHE A 24 13.47 -20.98 -9.64
N PRO A 25 14.36 -21.32 -8.70
CA PRO A 25 15.81 -21.17 -8.87
C PRO A 25 16.41 -22.03 -10.00
N ASP A 26 15.67 -23.05 -10.45
CA ASP A 26 16.04 -23.94 -11.56
C ASP A 26 15.63 -23.40 -12.94
N LYS A 27 14.82 -22.33 -13.00
CA LYS A 27 14.32 -21.77 -14.27
C LYS A 27 15.23 -20.66 -14.79
N LYS A 28 15.46 -20.68 -16.10
CA LYS A 28 16.15 -19.61 -16.82
C LYS A 28 15.16 -18.52 -17.21
N ILE A 29 15.18 -17.41 -16.47
CA ILE A 29 14.27 -16.27 -16.66
C ILE A 29 15.00 -15.14 -17.39
N ALA A 30 14.35 -14.51 -18.36
CA ALA A 30 14.80 -13.27 -19.01
C ALA A 30 13.76 -12.16 -18.85
N LEU A 31 14.25 -10.92 -18.80
CA LEU A 31 13.44 -9.72 -18.96
C LEU A 31 13.96 -8.95 -20.18
N ILE A 32 13.04 -8.50 -21.02
CA ILE A 32 13.32 -7.66 -22.18
C ILE A 32 12.63 -6.32 -21.93
N GLU A 33 13.41 -5.24 -21.92
CA GLU A 33 12.90 -3.87 -21.79
C GLU A 33 13.33 -3.00 -22.97
N SER A 34 12.54 -1.97 -23.26
CA SER A 34 12.84 -1.05 -24.36
C SER A 34 13.84 0.00 -23.89
N PRO A 35 14.91 0.27 -24.65
CA PRO A 35 15.79 1.41 -24.37
C PRO A 35 15.14 2.75 -24.75
N ASP A 36 14.10 2.73 -25.60
CA ASP A 36 13.49 3.93 -26.19
C ASP A 36 12.16 4.33 -25.52
N ILE A 37 11.48 3.37 -24.88
CA ILE A 37 10.20 3.61 -24.20
C ILE A 37 10.42 3.60 -22.70
N ALA A 38 10.38 4.79 -22.11
CA ALA A 38 10.46 4.97 -20.66
C ALA A 38 9.28 4.33 -19.93
N THR A 39 9.54 3.88 -18.70
CA THR A 39 8.52 3.40 -17.78
C THR A 39 7.74 4.57 -17.17
N ILE A 40 6.63 4.26 -16.49
CA ILE A 40 5.94 5.25 -15.66
C ILE A 40 6.89 5.62 -14.50
N GLY A 41 7.24 6.90 -14.39
CA GLY A 41 8.19 7.43 -13.40
C GLY A 41 7.56 8.43 -12.44
N VAL A 42 6.50 8.04 -11.73
CA VAL A 42 5.81 8.89 -10.74
C VAL A 42 6.13 8.44 -9.31
N GLY A 43 5.78 9.26 -8.32
CA GLY A 43 5.77 8.84 -6.93
C GLY A 43 4.63 7.85 -6.69
N GLU A 44 4.97 6.57 -6.53
CA GLU A 44 3.99 5.51 -6.27
C GLU A 44 3.75 5.32 -4.77
N SER A 45 2.55 4.86 -4.42
CA SER A 45 2.19 4.52 -3.04
C SER A 45 1.72 3.09 -2.96
N THR A 46 1.95 2.44 -1.82
CA THR A 46 1.63 1.02 -1.62
C THR A 46 0.55 0.81 -0.55
N ILE A 47 0.24 -0.46 -0.32
CA ILE A 47 -0.54 -0.98 0.81
C ILE A 47 0.34 -1.98 1.60
N GLY A 48 -0.10 -2.38 2.80
CA GLY A 48 0.72 -3.16 3.73
C GLY A 48 1.35 -4.45 3.17
N GLN A 49 0.73 -5.04 2.13
CA GLN A 49 1.17 -6.25 1.45
C GLN A 49 2.55 -6.12 0.77
N ILE A 50 3.02 -4.91 0.47
CA ILE A 50 4.37 -4.71 -0.10
C ILE A 50 5.46 -5.29 0.82
N ARG A 51 5.24 -5.23 2.14
CA ARG A 51 6.17 -5.78 3.14
C ARG A 51 6.27 -7.30 3.02
N ASN A 52 5.19 -7.98 2.67
CA ASN A 52 5.19 -9.43 2.47
C ASN A 52 6.04 -9.80 1.25
N TRP A 53 5.93 -9.04 0.15
CA TRP A 53 6.76 -9.25 -1.04
C TRP A 53 8.24 -8.97 -0.78
N ALA A 54 8.57 -7.86 -0.11
CA ALA A 54 9.95 -7.55 0.27
C ALA A 54 10.55 -8.63 1.19
N ASN A 55 9.79 -9.07 2.20
CA ASN A 55 10.19 -10.16 3.09
C ASN A 55 10.40 -11.49 2.36
N PHE A 56 9.53 -11.83 1.41
CA PHE A 56 9.67 -13.02 0.56
C PHE A 56 10.99 -13.00 -0.21
N LEU A 57 11.39 -11.84 -0.74
CA LEU A 57 12.67 -11.65 -1.42
C LEU A 57 13.87 -11.56 -0.45
N GLY A 58 13.64 -11.52 0.86
CA GLY A 58 14.69 -11.32 1.86
C GLY A 58 15.22 -9.88 1.93
N ILE A 59 14.48 -8.91 1.39
CA ILE A 59 14.83 -7.50 1.40
C ILE A 59 14.35 -6.87 2.71
N LYS A 60 15.28 -6.29 3.47
CA LYS A 60 14.95 -5.59 4.72
C LYS A 60 14.27 -4.26 4.42
N ASP A 61 13.22 -3.94 5.16
CA ASP A 61 12.42 -2.71 4.99
C ASP A 61 13.27 -1.43 4.97
N LYS A 62 14.22 -1.31 5.93
CA LYS A 62 15.18 -0.19 5.99
C LYS A 62 16.02 -0.05 4.71
N SER A 63 16.42 -1.17 4.11
CA SER A 63 17.19 -1.18 2.86
C SER A 63 16.29 -0.84 1.67
N PHE A 64 15.05 -1.34 1.65
CA PHE A 64 14.11 -1.04 0.58
C PHE A 64 13.82 0.46 0.51
N LEU A 65 13.47 1.08 1.64
CA LEU A 65 13.16 2.50 1.71
C LEU A 65 14.36 3.38 1.33
N SER A 66 15.58 3.03 1.79
CA SER A 66 16.77 3.85 1.50
C SER A 66 17.20 3.84 0.02
N HIS A 67 16.84 2.80 -0.74
CA HIS A 67 17.20 2.67 -2.17
C HIS A 67 16.07 3.10 -3.10
N THR A 68 14.90 3.48 -2.56
CA THR A 68 13.71 3.87 -3.33
C THR A 68 13.23 5.28 -3.00
N ASP A 69 14.00 6.04 -2.21
CA ASP A 69 13.58 7.31 -1.62
C ASP A 69 12.20 7.22 -0.94
N GLY A 70 11.93 6.05 -0.34
CA GLY A 70 10.63 5.69 0.21
C GLY A 70 10.37 6.32 1.58
N THR A 71 9.09 6.59 1.86
CA THR A 71 8.59 7.04 3.16
C THR A 71 7.46 6.14 3.67
N TYR A 72 7.13 6.25 4.95
CA TYR A 72 6.02 5.49 5.53
C TYR A 72 4.68 6.10 5.17
N LYS A 73 3.75 5.25 4.71
CA LYS A 73 2.34 5.59 4.51
C LYS A 73 1.51 4.92 5.59
N LEU A 74 0.91 5.71 6.47
CA LEU A 74 0.11 5.22 7.60
C LEU A 74 -1.40 5.23 7.33
N SER A 75 -1.84 6.07 6.39
CA SER A 75 -3.25 6.24 6.05
C SER A 75 -3.39 6.84 4.64
N ILE A 76 -4.63 6.92 4.15
CA ILE A 76 -5.00 7.69 2.96
C ILE A 76 -5.89 8.84 3.41
N GLN A 77 -5.50 10.09 3.15
CA GLN A 77 -6.36 11.25 3.41
C GLN A 77 -7.22 11.54 2.19
N PHE A 78 -8.54 11.57 2.40
CA PHE A 78 -9.51 12.00 1.41
C PHE A 78 -9.92 13.42 1.73
N THR A 79 -9.57 14.38 0.86
CA THR A 79 -9.88 15.81 1.02
C THR A 79 -10.85 16.24 -0.06
N ASP A 80 -11.92 16.94 0.33
CA ASP A 80 -12.96 17.46 -0.56
C ASP A 80 -13.83 16.39 -1.26
N PHE A 81 -13.74 15.12 -0.85
CA PHE A 81 -14.50 14.02 -1.47
C PHE A 81 -16.01 14.09 -1.17
N TYR A 82 -16.37 14.42 0.07
CA TYR A 82 -17.77 14.57 0.49
C TYR A 82 -18.24 16.02 0.39
N LYS A 83 -17.42 16.96 0.88
CA LYS A 83 -17.71 18.40 0.88
C LYS A 83 -16.40 19.18 0.90
N LYS A 84 -16.37 20.31 0.16
CA LYS A 84 -15.21 21.21 0.14
C LYS A 84 -14.87 21.72 1.54
N GLY A 85 -13.60 21.66 1.91
CA GLY A 85 -13.07 21.99 3.23
C GLY A 85 -13.08 20.84 4.23
N GLU A 86 -13.65 19.69 3.89
CA GLU A 86 -13.69 18.51 4.75
C GLU A 86 -12.63 17.48 4.35
N SER A 87 -12.10 16.76 5.33
CA SER A 87 -11.25 15.60 5.07
C SER A 87 -11.37 14.54 6.15
N PHE A 88 -10.96 13.32 5.82
CA PHE A 88 -10.76 12.25 6.79
C PHE A 88 -9.58 11.36 6.38
N HIS A 89 -8.96 10.72 7.36
CA HIS A 89 -7.97 9.68 7.12
C HIS A 89 -8.64 8.31 7.14
N TYR A 90 -8.30 7.45 6.17
CA TYR A 90 -8.54 6.02 6.21
C TYR A 90 -7.25 5.33 6.68
N PRO A 91 -7.13 4.93 7.97
CA PRO A 91 -5.91 4.36 8.51
C PRO A 91 -5.68 2.93 8.00
N PHE A 92 -4.41 2.53 7.88
CA PHE A 92 -4.08 1.14 7.63
C PHE A 92 -4.08 0.33 8.93
N GLY A 93 -4.78 -0.80 8.91
CA GLY A 93 -4.91 -1.68 10.07
C GLY A 93 -6.36 -2.10 10.28
N ARG A 94 -6.57 -2.90 11.30
CA ARG A 94 -7.91 -3.26 11.76
C ARG A 94 -8.32 -2.26 12.83
N ALA A 95 -9.51 -1.67 12.69
CA ALA A 95 -10.08 -0.85 13.75
C ALA A 95 -10.28 -1.70 15.01
N ILE A 96 -9.98 -1.15 16.18
CA ILE A 96 -10.27 -1.80 17.46
C ILE A 96 -11.76 -1.62 17.74
N THR A 97 -12.49 -2.72 17.67
CA THR A 97 -13.94 -2.76 17.88
C THR A 97 -14.33 -3.49 19.17
N ASP A 98 -13.36 -3.78 20.04
CA ASP A 98 -13.61 -4.44 21.32
C ASP A 98 -14.40 -3.50 22.24
N ASN A 99 -15.49 -3.99 22.83
CA ASN A 99 -16.42 -3.22 23.66
C ASN A 99 -17.11 -2.03 22.97
N THR A 100 -16.98 -1.91 21.64
CA THR A 100 -17.73 -0.93 20.85
C THR A 100 -19.18 -1.37 20.66
N ARG A 101 -20.05 -0.43 20.29
CA ARG A 101 -21.46 -0.73 20.09
C ARG A 101 -21.67 -1.57 18.83
N GLU A 102 -22.31 -2.73 18.98
CA GLU A 102 -22.55 -3.71 17.89
C GLU A 102 -21.29 -4.19 17.15
N GLY A 103 -20.09 -4.01 17.73
CA GLY A 103 -18.82 -4.39 17.09
C GLY A 103 -18.44 -3.52 15.88
N PHE A 104 -19.02 -2.31 15.76
CA PHE A 104 -18.64 -1.34 14.74
C PHE A 104 -17.68 -0.29 15.31
N ASN A 105 -16.96 0.40 14.43
CA ASN A 105 -16.23 1.60 14.83
C ASN A 105 -17.21 2.62 15.47
N ASP A 106 -16.94 3.02 16.72
CA ASP A 106 -17.83 3.88 17.50
C ASP A 106 -18.07 5.25 16.85
N TRP A 107 -17.21 5.68 15.93
CA TRP A 107 -17.40 6.92 15.16
C TRP A 107 -18.78 6.98 14.49
N TRP A 108 -19.32 5.85 14.00
CA TRP A 108 -20.65 5.82 13.38
C TRP A 108 -21.76 6.25 14.34
N TYR A 109 -21.70 5.79 15.59
CA TYR A 109 -22.66 6.17 16.62
C TYR A 109 -22.39 7.58 17.13
N LYS A 110 -21.12 7.93 17.36
CA LYS A 110 -20.72 9.27 17.81
C LYS A 110 -21.21 10.32 16.82
N LYS A 111 -20.97 10.14 15.52
CA LYS A 111 -21.45 11.06 14.46
C LYS A 111 -22.98 11.12 14.37
N PHE A 112 -23.67 10.00 14.63
CA PHE A 112 -25.13 9.96 14.63
C PHE A 112 -25.73 10.76 15.81
N PHE A 113 -25.20 10.59 17.02
CA PHE A 113 -25.67 11.32 18.21
C PHE A 113 -25.14 12.76 18.31
N HIS A 114 -23.97 13.02 17.71
CA HIS A 114 -23.25 14.29 17.70
C HIS A 114 -22.91 14.70 16.26
N PRO A 115 -23.86 15.23 15.47
CA PRO A 115 -23.66 15.57 14.06
C PRO A 115 -22.52 16.56 13.80
N GLU A 116 -22.14 17.35 14.80
CA GLU A 116 -21.01 18.29 14.80
C GLU A 116 -19.63 17.60 14.84
N THR A 117 -19.57 16.30 15.19
CA THR A 117 -18.31 15.53 15.23
C THR A 117 -17.58 15.64 13.89
N PRO A 118 -16.30 16.09 13.85
CA PRO A 118 -15.59 16.26 12.60
C PRO A 118 -15.31 14.90 11.92
N TYR A 119 -15.21 14.88 10.58
CA TYR A 119 -14.91 13.64 9.85
C TYR A 119 -13.50 13.12 10.12
N THR A 120 -12.58 13.99 10.54
CA THR A 120 -11.22 13.61 10.95
C THR A 120 -11.21 12.69 12.17
N ASP A 121 -12.23 12.79 13.04
CA ASP A 121 -12.40 11.96 14.25
C ASP A 121 -12.56 10.46 13.94
N TYR A 122 -12.88 10.11 12.68
CA TYR A 122 -12.98 8.72 12.24
C TYR A 122 -11.68 7.94 12.47
N ALA A 123 -10.53 8.58 12.23
CA ALA A 123 -9.23 7.97 12.44
C ALA A 123 -8.87 7.86 13.93
N ASP A 124 -9.36 8.79 14.75
CA ASP A 124 -9.15 8.76 16.20
C ASP A 124 -9.95 7.63 16.85
N CYS A 125 -11.08 7.23 16.25
CA CYS A 125 -11.88 6.09 16.70
C CYS A 125 -11.36 4.73 16.17
N TYR A 126 -10.22 4.71 15.46
CA TYR A 126 -9.65 3.46 14.89
C TYR A 126 -8.81 2.69 15.91
N PHE A 127 -8.22 3.40 16.88
CA PHE A 127 -7.39 2.89 17.96
C PHE A 127 -7.79 3.58 19.28
N PRO A 128 -7.47 3.01 20.46
CA PRO A 128 -7.93 3.51 21.76
C PRO A 128 -7.31 4.86 22.14
#